data_AF-A0A3S1HTF9-F1
#
_entry.id   AF-A0A3S1HTF9-F1
#
_cell.length_a   1.000
_cell.length_b   1.000
_cell.length_c   1.000
_cell.angle_alpha   90.00
_cell.angle_beta   90.00
_cell.angle_gamma   90.00
#
_symmetry.space_group_name_H-M   'P 1'
#
loop_
_entity.id
_entity.type
_entity.pdbx_description
1 polymer ?
#
loop_
_entity_poly.entity_id
_entity_poly.type
_entity_poly.pdbx_seq_one_letter_code
_entity_poly.pdbx_strand_id
1 'polypeptide(L)'
;NVLVEISAHDAGILYRERMPVPVSMWQPWRRFIGQGGGARAHLFANPVVELAGRRIAPLICYEQLLVWPVLQSMLHRPYSIVATGNGWWTADTSIVAIQNANTIAWARLFGLPLVTAFNR
;
A
#
# COMPACT_ATOMS: atom_id res chain seq x y z
N ASN A 1 2.48 5.24 5.89
CA ASN A 1 2.31 4.00 6.68
C ASN A 1 3.38 2.99 6.31
N VAL A 2 3.53 1.91 7.07
CA VAL A 2 4.56 0.88 6.82
C VAL A 2 4.00 -0.54 6.89
N LEU A 3 4.59 -1.45 6.12
CA LEU A 3 4.54 -2.88 6.40
C LEU A 3 5.85 -3.30 7.04
N VAL A 4 5.75 -4.19 8.02
CA VAL A 4 6.89 -4.73 8.77
C VAL A 4 6.95 -6.23 8.50
N GLU A 5 8.13 -6.72 8.15
CA GLU A 5 8.44 -8.14 8.13
C GLU A 5 8.92 -8.55 9.53
N ILE A 6 8.44 -9.68 10.03
CA ILE A 6 8.81 -10.21 11.33
C ILE A 6 9.17 -11.69 11.14
N SER A 7 10.32 -12.09 11.67
CA SER A 7 10.83 -13.46 11.70
C SER A 7 11.21 -13.86 13.12
N ALA A 8 11.67 -15.11 13.33
CA ALA A 8 12.13 -15.57 14.64
C ALA A 8 13.37 -14.81 15.16
N HIS A 9 14.13 -14.16 14.28
CA HIS A 9 15.41 -13.55 14.62
C HIS A 9 15.47 -12.04 14.34
N ASP A 10 14.55 -11.50 13.54
CA ASP A 10 14.61 -10.10 13.10
C ASP A 10 13.21 -9.52 12.82
N ALA A 11 13.10 -8.19 12.92
CA ALA A 11 11.93 -7.42 12.54
C ALA A 11 12.36 -6.11 11.86
N GLY A 12 11.83 -5.86 10.65
CA GLY A 12 12.27 -4.76 9.81
C GLY A 12 11.15 -4.12 9.00
N ILE A 13 11.32 -2.83 8.67
CA ILE A 13 10.38 -2.14 7.78
C ILE A 13 10.59 -2.68 6.36
N LEU A 14 9.64 -3.50 5.92
CA LEU A 14 9.65 -4.10 4.60
C LEU A 14 9.28 -3.07 3.53
N TYR A 15 8.23 -2.28 3.77
CA TYR A 15 7.69 -1.34 2.80
C TYR A 15 7.18 -0.06 3.46
N ARG A 16 7.35 1.07 2.79
CA ARG A 16 6.77 2.36 3.16
C ARG A 16 5.80 2.79 2.08
N GLU A 17 4.58 3.13 2.50
CA GLU A 17 3.52 3.60 1.60
C GLU A 17 4.00 4.78 0.76
N ARG A 18 3.88 4.66 -0.57
CA ARG A 18 4.34 5.69 -1.50
C ARG A 18 3.37 6.86 -1.54
N MET A 19 2.06 6.59 -1.52
CA MET A 19 1.02 7.62 -1.55
C MET A 19 -0.07 7.43 -0.49
N PRO A 20 0.03 8.12 0.66
CA PRO A 20 -1.07 8.23 1.62
C PRO A 20 -2.20 9.11 1.06
N VAL A 21 -3.40 9.01 1.65
CA VAL A 21 -4.56 9.83 1.25
C VAL A 21 -4.22 11.33 1.33
N PRO A 22 -4.36 12.10 0.24
CA PRO A 22 -4.15 13.55 0.26
C PRO A 22 -5.07 14.25 1.26
N VAL A 23 -4.62 15.37 1.83
CA VAL A 23 -5.41 16.26 2.72
C VAL A 23 -5.72 15.67 4.09
N SER A 24 -6.05 14.38 4.20
CA SER A 24 -6.30 13.74 5.49
C SER A 24 -5.00 13.20 6.08
N MET A 25 -4.34 12.27 5.38
CA MET A 25 -3.13 11.62 5.88
C MET A 25 -1.89 12.38 5.45
N TRP A 26 -1.74 12.66 4.16
CA TRP A 26 -0.62 13.42 3.63
C TRP A 26 -0.97 14.90 3.54
N GLN A 27 -0.33 15.70 4.41
CA GLN A 27 -0.54 17.14 4.54
C GLN A 27 0.80 17.88 4.46
N PRO A 28 1.40 18.03 3.27
CA PRO A 28 2.74 18.59 3.12
C PRO A 28 2.86 20.03 3.64
N TRP A 29 1.76 20.80 3.61
CA TRP A 29 1.74 22.20 4.06
C TRP A 29 1.88 22.38 5.57
N ARG A 30 1.56 21.37 6.38
CA ARG A 30 1.68 21.48 7.86
C ARG A 30 3.10 21.82 8.29
N ARG A 31 4.10 21.36 7.52
CA ARG A 31 5.51 21.70 7.74
C ARG A 31 5.80 23.20 7.57
N PHE A 32 5.11 23.89 6.66
CA PHE A 32 5.31 25.33 6.43
C PHE A 32 4.70 26.20 7.52
N ILE A 33 3.68 25.70 8.23
CA ILE A 33 3.01 26.40 9.33
C ILE A 33 3.45 25.93 10.72
N GLY A 34 4.61 25.26 10.81
CA GLY A 34 5.19 24.79 12.08
C GLY A 34 4.40 23.68 12.77
N GLN A 35 3.45 23.04 12.08
CA GLN A 35 2.66 21.94 12.64
C GLN A 35 3.28 20.58 12.32
N GLY A 36 3.48 19.75 13.34
CA GLY A 36 3.88 18.35 13.18
C GLY A 36 2.69 17.43 12.87
N GLY A 37 3.00 16.23 12.36
CA GLY A 37 2.01 15.18 12.10
C GLY A 37 1.75 14.93 10.60
N GLY A 38 0.82 14.03 10.32
CA GLY A 38 0.54 13.53 8.96
C GLY A 38 1.50 12.41 8.53
N ALA A 39 1.03 11.57 7.61
CA ALA A 39 1.84 10.55 6.97
C ALA A 39 2.77 11.18 5.93
N ARG A 40 3.99 10.65 5.80
CA ARG A 40 4.92 11.01 4.72
C ARG A 40 4.59 10.19 3.48
N ALA A 41 4.60 10.86 2.33
CA ALA A 41 4.59 10.21 1.03
C ALA A 41 6.01 9.78 0.65
N HIS A 42 6.14 8.57 0.12
CA HIS A 42 7.38 8.01 -0.41
C HIS A 42 7.26 7.80 -1.92
N LEU A 43 6.88 8.86 -2.66
CA LEU A 43 6.45 8.82 -4.06
C LEU A 43 7.39 8.06 -5.02
N PHE A 44 8.70 8.06 -4.75
CA PHE A 44 9.71 7.41 -5.59
C PHE A 44 10.39 6.22 -4.92
N ALA A 45 9.86 5.73 -3.79
CA ALA A 45 10.41 4.58 -3.11
C ALA A 45 10.11 3.27 -3.85
N ASN A 46 10.72 2.20 -3.34
CA ASN A 46 10.75 0.87 -3.93
C ASN A 46 9.34 0.39 -4.31
N PRO A 47 9.08 0.06 -5.58
CA PRO A 47 7.77 -0.39 -6.04
C PRO A 47 7.50 -1.88 -5.76
N VAL A 48 8.56 -2.65 -5.46
CA VAL A 48 8.51 -4.05 -5.03
C VAL A 48 9.51 -4.27 -3.91
N VAL A 49 9.29 -5.31 -3.11
CA VAL A 49 10.14 -5.69 -1.97
C VAL A 49 10.34 -7.21 -1.96
N GLU A 50 11.43 -7.69 -1.38
CA GLU A 50 11.65 -9.14 -1.21
C GLU A 50 11.11 -9.61 0.13
N LEU A 51 10.32 -10.68 0.12
CA LEU A 51 9.79 -11.35 1.31
C LEU A 51 10.01 -12.85 1.12
N ALA A 52 10.75 -13.49 2.02
CA ALA A 52 11.08 -14.92 1.94
C ALA A 52 11.60 -15.38 0.56
N GLY A 53 12.50 -14.60 -0.06
CA GLY A 53 13.09 -14.91 -1.38
C GLY A 53 12.15 -14.70 -2.58
N ARG A 54 10.99 -14.08 -2.37
CA ARG A 54 10.04 -13.74 -3.45
C ARG A 54 9.81 -12.25 -3.50
N ARG A 55 9.83 -11.68 -4.71
CA ARG A 55 9.45 -10.29 -4.94
C ARG A 55 7.94 -10.14 -4.86
N ILE A 56 7.46 -9.25 -4.02
CA ILE A 56 6.03 -8.92 -3.89
C ILE A 56 5.79 -7.46 -4.25
N ALA A 57 4.57 -7.13 -4.68
CA ALA A 57 4.09 -5.77 -4.86
C ALA A 57 3.15 -5.37 -3.71
N PRO A 58 3.64 -4.63 -2.71
CA PRO A 58 2.80 -4.16 -1.63
C PRO A 58 1.94 -2.98 -2.07
N LEU A 59 0.66 -2.99 -1.67
CA LEU A 59 -0.27 -1.88 -1.86
C LEU A 59 -0.98 -1.58 -0.53
N ILE A 60 -0.68 -0.42 0.06
CA ILE A 60 -1.32 0.03 1.29
C ILE A 60 -2.51 0.93 0.96
N CYS A 61 -3.70 0.55 1.45
CA CYS A 61 -4.91 1.37 1.50
C CYS A 61 -5.16 2.17 0.21
N TYR A 62 -4.90 3.47 0.22
CA TYR A 62 -5.18 4.39 -0.87
C TYR A 62 -4.44 4.03 -2.17
N GLU A 63 -3.26 3.40 -2.08
CA GLU A 63 -2.49 2.94 -3.24
C GLU A 63 -3.28 1.95 -4.12
N GLN A 64 -4.25 1.25 -3.54
CA GLN A 64 -5.13 0.30 -4.25
C GLN A 64 -6.13 0.99 -5.20
N LEU A 65 -6.29 2.31 -5.07
CA LEU A 65 -7.14 3.12 -5.94
C LEU A 65 -6.35 3.86 -7.02
N LEU A 66 -5.02 3.82 -6.96
CA LEU A 66 -4.14 4.58 -7.83
C LEU A 66 -3.59 3.69 -8.96
N VAL A 67 -3.42 4.29 -10.13
CA VAL A 67 -2.88 3.58 -11.30
C VAL A 67 -1.35 3.47 -11.23
N TRP A 68 -0.67 4.58 -10.94
CA TRP A 68 0.80 4.64 -11.04
C TRP A 68 1.54 3.67 -10.11
N PRO A 69 1.14 3.44 -8.83
CA PRO A 69 1.90 2.56 -7.95
C PRO A 69 1.84 1.12 -8.46
N VAL A 70 0.66 0.73 -8.98
CA VAL A 70 0.43 -0.60 -9.53
C VAL A 70 1.26 -0.81 -10.79
N LEU A 71 1.12 0.05 -11.79
CA LEU A 71 1.87 -0.10 -13.05
C LEU A 71 3.38 -0.10 -12.80
N GLN A 72 3.88 0.79 -11.94
CA GLN A 72 5.30 0.81 -11.58
C GLN A 72 5.71 -0.53 -10.96
N SER A 73 4.94 -1.07 -10.00
CA SER A 73 5.23 -2.39 -9.41
C SER A 73 5.28 -3.49 -10.45
N MET A 74 4.34 -3.51 -11.40
CA MET A 74 4.25 -4.56 -12.42
C MET A 74 5.43 -4.54 -13.41
N LEU A 75 6.03 -3.37 -13.68
CA LEU A 75 7.26 -3.28 -14.48
C LEU A 75 8.42 -4.11 -13.88
N HIS A 76 8.41 -4.32 -12.56
CA HIS A 76 9.42 -5.13 -11.87
C HIS A 76 9.07 -6.62 -11.78
N ARG A 77 7.98 -7.06 -12.43
CA ARG A 77 7.53 -8.47 -12.52
C ARG A 77 7.46 -9.15 -11.14
N PRO A 78 6.61 -8.65 -10.22
CA PRO A 78 6.45 -9.24 -8.91
C PRO A 78 5.80 -10.63 -9.03
N TYR A 79 6.05 -11.48 -8.04
CA TYR A 79 5.43 -12.79 -7.94
C TYR A 79 3.97 -12.72 -7.49
N SER A 80 3.63 -11.74 -6.65
CA SER A 80 2.26 -11.55 -6.12
C SER A 80 1.99 -10.10 -5.75
N ILE A 81 0.71 -9.77 -5.60
CA ILE A 81 0.22 -8.52 -5.01
C ILE A 81 -0.15 -8.80 -3.55
N VAL A 82 0.32 -7.95 -2.64
CA VAL A 82 -0.05 -7.98 -1.22
C VAL A 82 -0.74 -6.66 -0.87
N ALA A 83 -2.06 -6.72 -0.69
CA ALA A 83 -2.89 -5.55 -0.46
C ALA A 83 -3.41 -5.49 0.97
N THR A 84 -3.05 -4.43 1.70
CA THR A 84 -3.47 -4.25 3.09
C THR A 84 -4.26 -2.96 3.26
N GLY A 85 -5.34 -2.96 4.04
CA GLY A 85 -6.16 -1.78 4.29
C GLY A 85 -6.68 -1.69 5.71
N ASN A 86 -7.02 -0.48 6.15
CA ASN A 86 -7.73 -0.25 7.40
C ASN A 86 -9.06 0.43 7.11
N GLY A 87 -10.12 -0.36 7.15
CA GLY A 87 -11.48 0.03 6.81
C GLY A 87 -12.37 0.39 7.99
N TRP A 88 -11.88 0.28 9.24
CA TRP A 88 -12.72 0.43 10.45
C TRP A 88 -13.48 1.76 10.51
N TRP A 89 -12.82 2.85 10.11
CA TRP A 89 -13.37 4.21 10.11
C TRP A 89 -14.26 4.48 8.89
N THR A 90 -14.38 3.51 7.98
CA THR A 90 -15.13 3.60 6.72
C THR A 90 -16.20 2.51 6.61
N ALA A 91 -16.56 1.87 7.72
CA ALA A 91 -17.40 0.67 7.76
C ALA A 91 -18.72 0.82 6.99
N ASP A 92 -19.36 1.99 7.08
CA ASP A 92 -20.64 2.28 6.42
C ASP A 92 -20.50 2.87 5.00
N THR A 93 -19.33 2.73 4.38
CA THR A 93 -19.05 3.25 3.03
C THR A 93 -18.61 2.15 2.06
N SER A 94 -18.59 2.47 0.77
CA SER A 94 -18.11 1.55 -0.27
C SER A 94 -16.58 1.49 -0.41
N ILE A 95 -15.81 2.20 0.42
CA ILE A 95 -14.35 2.37 0.24
C ILE A 95 -13.64 1.01 0.24
N VAL A 96 -13.88 0.16 1.24
CA VAL A 96 -13.25 -1.16 1.35
C VAL A 96 -13.68 -2.08 0.19
N ALA A 97 -14.94 -1.99 -0.24
CA ALA A 97 -15.46 -2.76 -1.36
C ALA A 97 -14.77 -2.37 -2.67
N ILE A 98 -14.61 -1.06 -2.93
CA ILE A 98 -13.92 -0.54 -4.12
C ILE A 98 -12.43 -0.91 -4.10
N GLN A 99 -11.77 -0.80 -2.94
CA GLN A 99 -10.37 -1.23 -2.77
C GLN A 99 -10.16 -2.71 -3.10
N ASN A 100 -11.03 -3.59 -2.60
CA ASN A 100 -10.99 -5.02 -2.92
C ASN A 100 -11.29 -5.27 -4.41
N ALA A 101 -12.31 -4.63 -4.98
CA ALA A 101 -12.65 -4.79 -6.39
C ALA A 101 -11.49 -4.37 -7.31
N ASN A 102 -10.84 -3.24 -7.02
CA ASN A 102 -9.70 -2.75 -7.79
C ASN A 102 -8.50 -3.68 -7.70
N THR A 103 -8.15 -4.16 -6.49
CA THR A 103 -7.00 -5.07 -6.33
C THR A 103 -7.23 -6.42 -7.00
N ILE A 104 -8.47 -6.95 -6.96
CA ILE A 104 -8.86 -8.14 -7.71
C ILE A 104 -8.75 -7.91 -9.22
N ALA A 105 -9.20 -6.75 -9.72
CA ALA A 105 -9.11 -6.42 -11.14
C ALA A 105 -7.65 -6.35 -11.61
N TRP A 106 -6.77 -5.71 -10.86
CA TRP A 106 -5.33 -5.66 -11.16
C TRP A 106 -4.67 -7.03 -11.13
N ALA A 107 -4.96 -7.84 -10.09
CA ALA A 107 -4.44 -9.19 -9.97
C ALA A 107 -4.86 -10.06 -11.17
N ARG A 108 -6.12 -9.96 -11.61
CA ARG A 108 -6.62 -10.65 -12.80
C ARG A 108 -5.96 -10.16 -14.08
N LEU A 109 -5.81 -8.84 -14.25
CA LEU A 109 -5.20 -8.25 -15.44
C LEU A 109 -3.76 -8.73 -15.64
N PHE A 110 -2.98 -8.86 -14.55
CA PHE A 110 -1.59 -9.29 -14.61
C PHE A 110 -1.39 -10.79 -14.37
N GLY A 111 -2.46 -11.55 -14.13
CA GLY A 111 -2.37 -12.98 -13.85
C GLY A 111 -1.57 -13.31 -12.59
N LEU A 112 -1.62 -12.46 -11.55
CA LEU A 112 -0.84 -12.61 -10.32
C LEU A 112 -1.71 -13.08 -9.14
N PRO A 113 -1.16 -13.91 -8.24
CA PRO A 113 -1.76 -14.16 -6.93
C PRO A 113 -1.98 -12.87 -6.14
N LEU A 114 -3.11 -12.80 -5.44
CA LEU A 114 -3.48 -11.68 -4.57
C LEU A 114 -3.64 -12.17 -3.14
N VAL A 115 -2.95 -11.50 -2.21
CA VAL A 115 -3.14 -11.67 -0.76
C VAL A 115 -3.73 -10.38 -0.22
N THR A 116 -4.82 -10.46 0.53
CA THR A 116 -5.47 -9.30 1.14
C THR A 116 -5.55 -9.42 2.66
N ALA A 117 -5.38 -8.29 3.35
CA ALA A 117 -5.63 -8.18 4.79
C ALA A 117 -6.29 -6.83 5.10
N PHE A 118 -7.51 -6.87 5.63
CA PHE A 118 -8.28 -5.67 5.94
C PHE A 118 -8.75 -5.70 7.39
N ASN A 119 -8.39 -4.65 8.14
CA ASN A 119 -9.06 -4.37 9.40
C ASN A 119 -10.45 -3.79 9.10
N ARG A 120 -11.50 -4.35 9.73
CA ARG A 120 -12.89 -3.97 9.52
C ARG A 120 -13.53 -3.59 10.84
#